data_AF-A0AA35CLP0-F1
#
_entry.id   AF-A0AA35CLP0-F1
#
_cell.length_a   1.000
_cell.length_b   1.000
_cell.length_c   1.000
_cell.angle_alpha   90.00
_cell.angle_beta   90.00
_cell.angle_gamma   90.00
#
_symmetry.space_group_name_H-M   'P 1'
#
loop_
_entity.id
_entity.type
_entity.pdbx_description
1 polymer ?
#
loop_
_entity_poly.entity_id
_entity_poly.type
_entity_poly.pdbx_seq_one_letter_code
_entity_poly.pdbx_strand_id
1 'polypeptide(L)'
;MFVCSGCEQQYEDQELKYTLLHHSRASHPAREMFLRRFHSARCLESFLHRLERHADRYILTDLTGPEPVTLGPALPGDLREQLFGHPAGTGGPRAR
;
A
#
# COMPACT_ATOMS: atom_id res chain seq x y z
N MET A 1 -15.43 -7.32 8.05
CA MET A 1 -15.26 -8.02 6.76
C MET A 1 -15.00 -7.02 5.65
N PHE A 2 -14.05 -7.30 4.76
CA PHE A 2 -13.74 -6.49 3.58
C PHE A 2 -13.50 -7.34 2.33
N VAL A 3 -13.61 -6.72 1.15
CA VAL A 3 -13.23 -7.34 -0.13
C VAL A 3 -11.83 -6.88 -0.53
N CYS A 4 -10.91 -7.83 -0.75
CA CYS A 4 -9.56 -7.53 -1.19
C CYS A 4 -9.58 -6.96 -2.62
N SER A 5 -9.02 -5.77 -2.82
CA SER A 5 -8.96 -5.12 -4.15
C SER A 5 -7.97 -5.80 -5.12
N GLY A 6 -7.14 -6.72 -4.63
CA GLY A 6 -6.22 -7.50 -5.46
C GLY A 6 -6.84 -8.77 -6.04
N CYS A 7 -7.47 -9.60 -5.20
CA CYS A 7 -8.01 -10.92 -5.56
C CYS A 7 -9.55 -11.04 -5.50
N GLU A 8 -10.25 -9.97 -5.10
CA GLU A 8 -11.72 -9.87 -5.08
C GLU A 8 -12.44 -10.85 -4.14
N GLN A 9 -11.70 -11.53 -3.27
CA GLN A 9 -12.24 -12.40 -2.21
C GLN A 9 -12.58 -11.61 -0.93
N GLN A 10 -13.48 -12.15 -0.13
CA GLN A 10 -13.87 -11.62 1.18
C GLN A 10 -12.93 -12.13 2.28
N TYR A 11 -12.54 -11.24 3.20
CA TYR A 11 -11.68 -11.53 4.34
C TYR A 11 -12.19 -10.81 5.60
N GLU A 12 -11.76 -11.29 6.76
CA GLU A 12 -12.03 -10.61 8.04
C GLU A 12 -11.14 -9.36 8.20
N ASP A 13 -11.60 -8.36 8.94
CA ASP A 13 -10.86 -7.08 9.07
C ASP A 13 -9.49 -7.25 9.74
N GLN A 14 -9.34 -8.28 10.58
CA GLN A 14 -8.06 -8.68 11.18
C GLN A 14 -7.03 -9.19 10.17
N GLU A 15 -7.46 -9.59 8.97
CA GLU A 15 -6.58 -10.06 7.88
C GLU A 15 -6.14 -8.91 6.96
N LEU A 16 -6.61 -7.68 7.21
CA LEU A 16 -6.23 -6.51 6.45
C LEU A 16 -4.76 -6.15 6.72
N LYS A 17 -3.95 -6.14 5.66
CA LYS A 17 -2.52 -5.84 5.76
C LYS A 17 -2.14 -4.49 5.18
N TYR A 18 -2.84 -4.05 4.13
CA TYR A 18 -2.51 -2.81 3.46
C TYR A 18 -3.76 -2.07 3.02
N THR A 19 -3.70 -0.75 3.03
CA THR A 19 -4.70 0.12 2.41
C THR A 19 -4.06 1.09 1.43
N LEU A 20 -4.75 1.37 0.32
CA LEU A 20 -4.30 2.32 -0.69
C LEU A 20 -5.40 3.35 -0.94
N LEU A 21 -5.02 4.63 -0.93
CA LEU A 21 -5.91 5.76 -1.17
C LEU A 21 -5.38 6.61 -2.32
N HIS A 22 -6.26 6.96 -3.25
CA HIS A 22 -5.92 7.93 -4.30
C HIS A 22 -5.69 9.31 -3.67
N HIS A 23 -4.58 9.99 -4.00
CA HIS A 23 -4.19 11.24 -3.36
C HIS A 23 -5.27 12.34 -3.46
N SER A 24 -5.92 12.47 -4.62
CA SER A 24 -7.02 13.45 -4.79
C SER A 24 -8.23 13.21 -3.87
N ARG A 25 -8.39 12.00 -3.33
CA ARG A 25 -9.47 11.63 -2.41
C ARG A 25 -9.07 11.76 -0.94
N ALA A 26 -7.80 12.09 -0.64
CA ALA A 26 -7.29 12.17 0.73
C ALA A 26 -7.99 13.23 1.59
N SER A 27 -8.38 14.36 0.99
CA SER A 27 -9.10 15.45 1.66
C SER A 27 -10.62 15.28 1.66
N HIS A 28 -11.15 14.20 1.10
CA HIS A 28 -12.60 13.98 1.03
C HIS A 28 -13.14 13.55 2.40
N PRO A 29 -14.28 14.09 2.89
CA PRO A 29 -14.84 13.73 4.19
C PRO A 29 -15.16 12.23 4.31
N ALA A 30 -15.54 11.60 3.21
CA ALA A 30 -15.77 10.15 3.11
C ALA A 30 -14.56 9.36 2.55
N ARG A 31 -13.32 9.78 2.80
CA ARG A 31 -12.11 9.13 2.25
C ARG A 31 -12.04 7.61 2.50
N GLU A 32 -12.60 7.15 3.61
CA GLU A 32 -12.61 5.74 4.01
C GLU A 32 -13.39 4.84 3.05
N MET A 33 -14.35 5.41 2.31
CA MET A 33 -15.10 4.70 1.26
C MET A 33 -14.25 4.46 0.00
N PHE A 34 -13.22 5.28 -0.22
CA PHE A 34 -12.32 5.17 -1.37
C PHE A 34 -11.07 4.31 -1.08
N LEU A 35 -10.92 3.83 0.16
CA LEU A 35 -9.80 2.96 0.53
C LEU A 35 -9.92 1.63 -0.20
N ARG A 36 -8.88 1.32 -0.99
CA ARG A 36 -8.62 -0.02 -1.49
C ARG A 36 -7.94 -0.81 -0.38
N ARG A 37 -8.41 -2.02 -0.12
CA ARG A 37 -7.99 -2.87 0.99
C ARG A 37 -7.32 -4.13 0.45
N PHE A 38 -6.23 -4.58 1.05
CA PHE A 38 -5.47 -5.75 0.58
C PHE A 38 -5.10 -6.67 1.74
N HIS A 39 -5.38 -7.96 1.56
CA HIS A 39 -5.04 -8.99 2.54
C HIS A 39 -3.56 -9.45 2.48
N SER A 40 -2.84 -9.12 1.41
CA SER A 40 -1.47 -9.58 1.20
C SER A 40 -0.63 -8.65 0.31
N ALA A 41 0.69 -8.73 0.51
CA ALA A 41 1.69 -8.02 -0.27
C ALA A 41 1.56 -8.30 -1.77
N ARG A 42 1.38 -9.58 -2.16
CA ARG A 42 1.21 -10.02 -3.54
C ARG A 42 -0.01 -9.36 -4.22
N CYS A 43 -1.11 -9.23 -3.49
CA CYS A 43 -2.32 -8.57 -4.00
C CYS A 43 -2.11 -7.08 -4.21
N LEU A 44 -1.42 -6.42 -3.28
CA LEU A 44 -1.06 -5.02 -3.41
C LEU A 44 -0.10 -4.80 -4.59
N GLU A 45 0.98 -5.57 -4.67
CA GLU A 45 1.99 -5.47 -5.74
C GLU A 45 1.35 -5.64 -7.12
N SER A 46 0.53 -6.68 -7.30
CA SER A 46 -0.19 -6.92 -8.56
C SER A 46 -1.12 -5.76 -8.91
N PHE A 47 -1.73 -5.11 -7.91
CA PHE A 47 -2.59 -3.96 -8.11
C PHE A 47 -1.79 -2.70 -8.47
N LEU A 48 -0.69 -2.42 -7.77
CA LEU A 48 0.21 -1.30 -8.07
C LEU A 48 0.77 -1.43 -9.49
N HIS A 49 1.18 -2.62 -9.91
CA HIS A 49 1.65 -2.85 -11.28
C HIS A 49 0.59 -2.52 -12.35
N ARG A 50 -0.68 -2.84 -12.10
CA ARG A 50 -1.78 -2.42 -13.00
C ARG A 50 -1.95 -0.90 -13.02
N LEU A 51 -1.73 -0.24 -11.88
CA LEU A 51 -1.83 1.21 -11.76
C LEU A 51 -0.64 1.96 -12.36
N GLU A 52 0.51 1.34 -12.61
CA GLU A 52 1.68 2.03 -13.21
C GLU A 52 1.35 2.69 -14.57
N ARG A 53 0.30 2.22 -15.26
CA ARG A 53 -0.21 2.82 -16.50
C ARG A 53 -0.89 4.18 -16.27
N HIS A 54 -1.24 4.49 -15.02
CA HIS A 54 -1.91 5.70 -14.60
C HIS A 54 -0.91 6.56 -13.82
N ALA A 55 -0.67 7.78 -14.30
CA ALA A 55 0.27 8.74 -13.69
C ALA A 55 -0.32 9.42 -12.43
N ASP A 56 -1.06 8.66 -11.63
CA ASP A 56 -1.76 9.14 -10.44
C ASP A 56 -0.96 8.84 -9.18
N ARG A 57 -1.07 9.73 -8.18
CA ARG A 57 -0.40 9.55 -6.89
C ARG A 57 -1.31 8.87 -5.88
N TYR A 58 -0.72 8.00 -5.07
CA TYR A 58 -1.42 7.25 -4.04
C TYR A 58 -0.72 7.36 -2.71
N ILE A 59 -1.50 7.20 -1.64
CA ILE A 59 -1.04 7.08 -0.26
C ILE A 59 -1.28 5.63 0.15
N LEU A 60 -0.21 4.95 0.56
CA LEU A 60 -0.23 3.56 1.00
C LEU A 60 -0.07 3.52 2.51
N THR A 61 -0.85 2.70 3.20
CA THR A 61 -0.66 2.42 4.63
C THR A 61 -0.42 0.93 4.81
N ASP A 62 0.71 0.60 5.42
CA ASP A 62 1.09 -0.74 5.87
C ASP A 62 0.61 -0.94 7.32
N LEU A 63 -0.15 -2.01 7.53
CA LEU A 63 -0.76 -2.39 8.80
C LEU A 63 -0.17 -3.70 9.36
N THR A 64 0.91 -4.21 8.76
CA THR A 64 1.53 -5.48 9.18
C THR A 64 2.41 -5.37 10.42
N GLY A 65 2.87 -4.16 10.73
CA GLY A 65 3.69 -3.87 11.91
C GLY A 65 2.87 -3.57 13.18
N PRO A 66 3.55 -3.34 14.32
CA PRO A 66 2.90 -2.94 15.56
C PRO A 66 2.24 -1.56 15.46
N GLU A 67 2.75 -0.69 14.57
CA GLU A 67 2.19 0.62 14.29
C GLU A 67 1.97 0.79 12.77
N PRO A 68 0.87 1.42 12.34
CA PRO A 68 0.63 1.72 10.93
C PRO A 68 1.71 2.64 10.33
N VAL A 69 2.30 2.24 9.21
CA VAL A 69 3.27 3.06 8.47
C VAL A 69 2.61 3.59 7.20
N THR A 70 2.62 4.91 7.01
CA THR A 70 2.04 5.54 5.81
C THR A 70 3.16 6.04 4.87
N LEU A 71 3.05 5.67 3.60
CA LEU A 71 3.97 6.02 2.51
C LEU A 71 3.25 6.88 1.46
N GLY A 72 3.98 7.82 0.86
CA GLY A 72 3.47 8.73 -0.18
C GLY A 72 2.97 10.08 0.34
N PRO A 73 2.29 10.87 -0.50
CA PRO A 73 1.76 10.52 -1.82
C PRO A 73 2.84 10.33 -2.89
N ALA A 74 2.85 9.18 -3.56
CA ALA A 74 3.86 8.81 -4.58
C ALA A 74 3.22 8.03 -5.75
N LEU A 75 3.96 7.83 -6.85
CA LEU A 75 3.46 7.02 -7.98
C LEU A 75 3.46 5.53 -7.62
N PRO A 76 2.67 4.69 -8.32
CA PRO A 76 2.59 3.25 -8.02
C PRO A 76 3.94 2.54 -8.10
N GLY A 77 4.80 2.92 -9.06
CA GLY A 77 6.16 2.41 -9.19
C GLY A 77 7.02 2.73 -7.96
N ASP A 78 7.06 3.99 -7.54
CA ASP A 78 7.81 4.43 -6.35
C ASP A 78 7.32 3.74 -5.07
N LEU A 79 6.00 3.54 -4.92
CA LEU A 79 5.43 2.83 -3.77
C LEU A 79 5.82 1.35 -3.79
N ARG A 80 5.86 0.72 -4.97
CA ARG A 80 6.31 -0.66 -5.13
C ARG A 80 7.80 -0.77 -4.80
N GLU A 81 8.64 0.16 -5.24
CA GLU A 81 10.06 0.18 -4.90
C GLU A 81 10.31 0.43 -3.41
N GLN A 82 9.58 1.34 -2.78
CA GLN A 82 9.70 1.57 -1.33
C GLN A 82 9.28 0.36 -0.50
N LEU A 83 8.25 -0.38 -0.94
CA LEU A 83 7.72 -1.51 -0.19
C LEU A 83 8.43 -2.84 -0.49
N PHE A 84 8.87 -3.05 -1.74
CA PHE A 84 9.40 -4.34 -2.22
C PHE A 84 10.78 -4.25 -2.89
N GLY A 85 11.27 -3.04 -3.19
CA GLY A 85 12.54 -2.78 -3.89
C GLY A 85 13.80 -3.06 -3.07
N HIS A 86 13.67 -3.76 -1.93
CA HIS A 86 14.82 -4.28 -1.19
C HIS A 86 14.84 -5.81 -1.19
N PRO A 87 15.53 -6.44 -2.15
CA PRO A 87 16.31 -7.63 -1.86
C PRO A 87 17.75 -7.23 -1.47
N ALA A 88 18.28 -7.94 -0.47
CA ALA A 88 19.69 -8.04 -0.05
C ALA A 88 20.19 -7.14 1.09
N GLY A 89 20.57 -7.78 2.20
CA GLY A 89 21.37 -7.17 3.26
C GLY A 89 22.82 -6.95 2.82
N THR A 90 23.40 -5.83 3.27
CA THR A 90 24.78 -5.55 3.70
C THR A 90 24.98 -4.03 3.69
N GLY A 91 25.35 -3.38 4.81
CA GLY A 91 25.61 -1.94 4.74
C GLY A 91 25.80 -1.07 5.99
N GLY A 92 25.97 -1.62 7.20
CA GLY A 92 26.77 -0.99 8.27
C GLY A 92 26.10 0.06 9.19
N PRO A 93 26.47 0.09 10.49
CA PRO A 93 26.27 1.28 11.32
C PRO A 93 27.26 2.37 10.89
N ARG A 94 26.76 3.54 10.49
CA ARG A 94 27.52 4.80 10.53
C ARG A 94 27.16 5.54 11.83
N ALA A 95 27.99 5.35 12.85
CA ALA A 95 28.24 6.31 13.94
C ALA A 95 29.65 5.97 14.46
N ARG A 96 30.66 6.64 13.90
CA ARG A 96 31.41 7.77 14.48
C ARG A 96 32.41 7.32 15.55
#